data_AF-A0A1Y3EL12-F1
#
_entry.id   AF-A0A1Y3EL12-F1
#
_cell.length_a   1.000
_cell.length_b   1.000
_cell.length_c   1.000
_cell.angle_alpha   90.00
_cell.angle_beta   90.00
_cell.angle_gamma   90.00
#
_symmetry.space_group_name_H-M   'P 1'
#
loop_
_entity.id
_entity.type
_entity.pdbx_description
1 polymer ?
#
loop_
_entity_poly.entity_id
_entity_poly.type
_entity_poly.pdbx_seq_one_letter_code
_entity_poly.pdbx_strand_id
1 'polypeptide(L)'
;MSTESQICQRPECNNVAKLKCPTCIKLNLKPSYFCCQDCFKEDWLNHKQIHKLATMNQTSKTLYPEYSYTGKLRAYAQGVPRFVPLSIVRPDYVNVLGGISYEERDAKNRGIRILCDEEI
;
A
#
# COMPACT_ATOMS: atom_id res chain seq x y z
N MET A 1 1.91 2.40 35.16
CA MET A 1 2.36 1.36 34.20
C MET A 1 1.53 0.12 34.50
N SER A 2 0.44 -0.10 33.75
CA SER A 2 -0.52 -1.16 34.05
C SER A 2 0.06 -2.52 33.65
N THR A 3 0.47 -3.33 34.62
CA THR A 3 0.85 -4.72 34.39
C THR A 3 -0.41 -5.58 34.37
N GLU A 4 -1.08 -5.63 33.21
CA GLU A 4 -2.06 -6.69 32.97
C GLU A 4 -1.31 -8.01 32.84
N SER A 5 -1.57 -8.93 33.77
CA SER A 5 -1.09 -10.31 33.73
C SER A 5 -1.72 -11.02 32.54
N GLN A 6 -0.99 -11.06 31.42
CA GLN A 6 -1.45 -11.76 30.21
C GLN A 6 -1.31 -13.27 30.40
N ILE A 7 -2.31 -14.01 29.93
CA ILE A 7 -2.41 -15.47 30.06
C ILE A 7 -1.78 -16.09 28.80
N CYS A 8 -1.29 -17.32 28.90
CA CYS A 8 -0.77 -18.06 27.75
C CYS A 8 -1.84 -18.19 26.66
N GLN A 9 -1.47 -17.88 25.42
CA GLN A 9 -2.40 -17.91 24.27
C GLN A 9 -2.78 -19.32 23.82
N ARG A 10 -2.07 -20.35 24.30
CA ARG A 10 -2.34 -21.74 23.96
C ARG A 10 -3.66 -22.19 24.61
N PRO A 11 -4.61 -22.79 23.87
CA PRO A 11 -5.95 -23.14 24.38
C PRO A 11 -5.93 -24.03 25.63
N GLU A 12 -4.95 -24.93 25.71
CA GLU A 12 -4.80 -25.91 26.80
C GLU A 12 -3.92 -25.41 27.96
N CYS A 13 -3.61 -24.11 28.04
CA CYS A 13 -2.68 -23.57 29.04
C CYS A 13 -3.17 -22.26 29.66
N ASN A 14 -3.50 -22.29 30.95
CA ASN A 14 -3.97 -21.14 31.72
C ASN A 14 -2.89 -20.46 32.59
N ASN A 15 -1.61 -20.75 32.30
CA ASN A 15 -0.50 -20.18 33.05
C ASN A 15 -0.24 -18.72 32.68
N VAL A 16 0.26 -17.94 33.65
CA VAL A 16 0.70 -16.55 33.42
C VAL A 16 1.84 -16.52 32.43
N ALA A 17 1.72 -15.67 31.40
CA ALA A 17 2.71 -15.57 30.36
C ALA A 17 3.94 -14.78 30.81
N LYS A 18 5.12 -15.26 30.41
CA LYS A 18 6.43 -14.65 30.72
C LYS A 18 7.18 -14.26 29.44
N LEU A 19 6.79 -14.82 28.31
CA LEU A 19 7.46 -14.69 27.02
C LEU A 19 6.52 -14.02 26.02
N LYS A 20 7.10 -13.20 25.14
CA LYS A 20 6.41 -12.52 24.04
C LYS A 20 7.00 -12.97 22.71
N CYS A 21 6.16 -13.14 21.69
CA CYS A 21 6.64 -13.53 20.37
C CYS A 21 7.45 -12.38 19.71
N PRO A 22 8.74 -12.58 19.38
CA PRO A 22 9.55 -11.53 18.77
C PRO A 22 9.11 -11.19 17.34
N THR A 23 8.50 -12.14 16.63
CA THR A 23 8.01 -11.94 15.26
C THR A 23 6.78 -11.04 15.22
N CYS A 24 5.84 -11.19 16.17
CA CYS A 24 4.69 -10.28 16.26
C CYS A 24 5.12 -8.84 16.46
N ILE A 25 6.13 -8.62 17.32
CA ILE A 25 6.68 -7.28 17.59
C ILE A 25 7.31 -6.70 16.32
N LYS A 26 8.11 -7.49 15.59
CA LYS A 26 8.71 -7.05 14.32
C LYS A 26 7.68 -6.71 13.25
N LEU A 27 6.56 -7.44 13.19
CA LEU A 27 5.47 -7.20 12.25
C LEU A 27 4.48 -6.12 12.73
N ASN A 28 4.74 -5.50 13.88
CA ASN A 28 3.88 -4.51 14.53
C ASN A 28 2.43 -4.99 14.75
N LEU A 29 2.28 -6.27 15.10
CA LEU A 29 1.02 -6.92 15.41
C LEU A 29 0.79 -6.96 16.92
N LYS A 30 -0.46 -7.26 17.35
CA LYS A 30 -0.74 -7.57 18.76
C LYS A 30 0.19 -8.70 19.22
N PRO A 31 1.05 -8.49 20.23
CA PRO A 31 2.00 -9.49 20.66
C PRO A 31 1.24 -10.65 21.33
N SER A 32 1.49 -11.88 20.86
CA SER A 32 1.04 -13.07 21.58
C SER A 32 1.98 -13.42 22.72
N TYR A 33 1.38 -13.91 23.80
CA TYR A 33 2.04 -14.18 25.07
C TYR A 33 2.05 -15.69 25.37
N PHE A 34 3.19 -16.17 25.86
CA PHE A 34 3.41 -17.59 26.17
C PHE A 34 4.04 -17.74 27.57
N CYS A 35 3.68 -18.81 28.29
CA CYS A 35 4.24 -19.08 29.61
C CYS A 35 5.64 -19.70 29.56
N CYS A 36 5.93 -20.55 28.57
CA CYS A 36 7.21 -21.25 28.40
C CYS A 36 7.51 -21.56 26.92
N GLN A 37 8.74 -22.02 26.63
CA GLN A 37 9.20 -22.32 25.27
C GLN A 37 8.49 -23.53 24.65
N ASP A 38 8.04 -24.49 25.46
CA ASP A 38 7.30 -25.66 24.97
C ASP A 38 5.90 -25.27 24.46
N CYS A 39 5.18 -24.42 25.22
CA CYS A 39 3.91 -23.85 24.75
C CYS A 39 4.07 -23.05 23.47
N PHE A 40 5.20 -22.34 23.31
CA PHE A 40 5.51 -21.62 22.08
C PHE A 40 5.76 -22.57 20.89
N LYS A 41 6.50 -23.68 21.08
CA LYS A 41 6.79 -24.65 20.02
C LYS A 41 5.55 -25.41 19.55
N GLU A 42 4.69 -25.82 20.48
CA GLU A 42 3.46 -26.54 20.13
C GLU A 42 2.45 -25.65 19.41
N ASP A 43 2.26 -24.41 19.89
CA ASP A 43 1.34 -23.47 19.26
C ASP A 43 1.92 -22.80 17.99
N TRP A 44 3.22 -22.95 17.73
CA TRP A 44 3.91 -22.28 16.61
C TRP A 44 3.24 -22.54 15.25
N LEU A 45 2.75 -23.76 15.00
CA LEU A 45 2.09 -24.10 13.73
C LEU A 45 0.82 -23.28 13.49
N ASN A 46 0.00 -23.11 14.53
CA ASN A 46 -1.21 -22.30 14.49
C ASN A 46 -0.86 -20.80 14.48
N HIS A 47 0.02 -20.37 15.40
CA HIS A 47 0.41 -18.98 15.55
C HIS A 47 1.09 -18.41 14.28
N LYS A 48 1.90 -19.21 13.56
CA LYS A 48 2.54 -18.79 12.29
C LYS A 48 1.52 -18.46 11.19
N GLN A 49 0.31 -19.00 11.23
CA GLN A 49 -0.74 -18.64 10.26
C GLN A 49 -1.16 -17.18 10.42
N ILE A 50 -1.21 -16.67 11.65
CA ILE A 50 -1.50 -15.25 11.94
C ILE A 50 -0.44 -14.36 11.28
N HIS A 51 0.84 -14.75 11.35
CA HIS A 51 1.91 -14.01 10.67
C HIS A 51 1.72 -13.98 9.15
N LYS A 52 1.31 -15.09 8.53
CA LYS A 52 1.03 -15.14 7.09
C LYS A 52 -0.14 -14.23 6.71
N LEU A 53 -1.26 -14.32 7.44
CA LEU A 53 -2.45 -13.51 7.17
C LEU A 53 -2.18 -12.01 7.36
N ALA A 54 -1.38 -11.64 8.36
CA ALA A 54 -0.99 -10.26 8.59
C ALA A 54 -0.13 -9.71 7.44
N THR A 55 0.85 -10.48 6.96
CA THR A 55 1.68 -10.08 5.81
C THR A 55 0.84 -9.92 4.55
N MET A 56 -0.12 -10.82 4.30
CA MET A 56 -1.03 -10.72 3.16
C MET A 56 -1.96 -9.49 3.24
N ASN A 57 -2.43 -9.15 4.44
CA ASN A 57 -3.28 -7.96 4.65
C ASN A 57 -2.51 -6.63 4.58
N GLN A 58 -1.20 -6.64 4.84
CA GLN A 58 -0.36 -5.48 4.56
C GLN A 58 -0.19 -5.26 3.05
N THR A 59 -0.16 -6.34 2.25
CA THR A 59 -0.11 -6.25 0.79
C THR A 59 -1.47 -5.97 0.13
N SER A 60 -2.60 -6.30 0.77
CA SER A 60 -3.93 -6.19 0.16
C SER A 60 -4.47 -4.77 0.03
N LYS A 61 -3.79 -3.75 0.57
CA LYS A 61 -4.24 -2.35 0.46
C LYS A 61 -3.77 -1.65 -0.82
N THR A 62 -3.17 -2.38 -1.75
CA THR A 62 -2.66 -1.81 -3.00
C THR A 62 -3.70 -1.99 -4.10
N LEU A 63 -3.99 -0.94 -4.88
CA LEU A 63 -4.93 -1.00 -6.01
C LEU A 63 -4.55 -2.03 -7.09
N TYR A 64 -3.29 -2.43 -7.15
CA TYR A 64 -2.75 -3.35 -8.14
C TYR A 64 -2.03 -4.51 -7.42
N PRO A 65 -2.78 -5.52 -6.93
CA PRO A 65 -2.23 -6.60 -6.12
C PRO A 65 -1.31 -7.55 -6.92
N GLU A 66 -1.55 -7.71 -8.22
CA GLU A 66 -0.73 -8.56 -9.10
C GLU A 66 0.53 -7.85 -9.61
N TYR A 67 0.63 -6.53 -9.40
CA TYR A 67 1.78 -5.75 -9.85
C TYR A 67 2.90 -5.73 -8.80
N SER A 68 4.10 -6.14 -9.20
CA SER A 68 5.29 -6.10 -8.35
C SER A 68 5.93 -4.71 -8.35
N TYR A 69 5.72 -3.94 -7.28
CA TYR A 69 6.32 -2.63 -7.11
C TYR A 69 7.84 -2.74 -6.87
N THR A 70 8.63 -1.90 -7.55
CA THR A 70 10.09 -1.85 -7.41
C THR A 70 10.58 -1.13 -6.15
N GLY A 71 9.72 -0.31 -5.53
CA GLY A 71 10.07 0.54 -4.39
C GLY A 71 9.07 0.48 -3.24
N LYS A 72 9.11 1.46 -2.33
CA LYS A 72 8.20 1.57 -1.17
C LYS A 72 6.87 2.27 -1.50
N LEU A 73 6.82 3.08 -2.55
CA LEU A 73 5.61 3.80 -2.97
C LEU A 73 4.52 2.82 -3.44
N ARG A 74 3.25 3.14 -3.14
CA ARG A 74 2.07 2.34 -3.52
C ARG A 74 0.99 3.23 -4.11
N ALA A 75 0.26 2.70 -5.09
CA ALA A 75 -0.89 3.38 -5.64
C ALA A 75 -2.02 3.49 -4.60
N TYR A 76 -2.69 4.64 -4.59
CA TYR A 76 -3.84 4.92 -3.74
C TYR A 76 -5.01 5.42 -4.61
N ALA A 77 -6.23 5.26 -4.11
CA ALA A 77 -7.45 5.67 -4.84
C ALA A 77 -7.39 7.17 -5.18
N GLN A 78 -7.58 7.50 -6.46
CA GLN A 78 -7.62 8.88 -6.93
C GLN A 78 -9.02 9.48 -6.70
N GLY A 79 -9.07 10.78 -6.42
CA GLY A 79 -10.32 11.53 -6.34
C GLY A 79 -10.90 11.87 -7.71
N VAL A 80 -12.04 12.55 -7.71
CA VAL A 80 -12.66 13.02 -8.95
C VAL A 80 -11.82 14.11 -9.63
N PRO A 81 -11.78 14.18 -10.97
CA PRO A 81 -11.15 15.29 -11.69
C PRO A 81 -11.75 16.64 -11.29
N ARG A 82 -10.93 17.68 -11.29
CA ARG A 82 -11.37 19.04 -10.99
C ARG A 82 -12.12 19.64 -12.19
N PHE A 83 -13.16 20.42 -11.91
CA PHE A 83 -13.92 21.13 -12.92
C PHE A 83 -13.14 22.33 -13.48
N VAL A 84 -13.21 22.53 -14.79
CA VAL A 84 -12.62 23.68 -15.49
C VAL A 84 -13.74 24.51 -16.15
N PRO A 85 -13.90 25.79 -15.78
CA PRO A 85 -14.89 26.70 -16.39
C PRO A 85 -14.82 26.75 -17.93
N LEU A 86 -15.96 27.03 -18.56
CA LEU A 86 -16.08 27.11 -20.02
C LEU A 86 -15.46 28.38 -20.62
N SER A 87 -15.20 29.41 -19.81
CA SER A 87 -14.59 30.67 -20.26
C SER A 87 -13.10 30.54 -20.61
N ILE A 88 -12.43 29.49 -20.13
CA ILE A 88 -11.02 29.24 -20.37
C ILE A 88 -10.87 28.50 -21.70
N VAL A 89 -10.02 29.02 -22.58
CA VAL A 89 -9.68 28.37 -23.85
C VAL A 89 -9.08 26.99 -23.57
N ARG A 90 -9.66 25.96 -24.18
CA ARG A 90 -9.25 24.57 -23.98
C ARG A 90 -8.33 24.13 -25.11
N PRO A 91 -7.23 23.43 -24.80
CA PRO A 91 -6.42 22.74 -25.80
C PRO A 91 -7.21 21.68 -26.57
N ASP A 92 -6.67 21.26 -27.73
CA ASP A 92 -7.30 20.31 -28.65
C ASP A 92 -7.60 18.95 -27.98
N TYR A 93 -6.69 18.44 -27.15
CA TYR A 93 -6.82 17.13 -26.51
C TYR A 93 -7.98 17.02 -25.50
N VAL A 94 -8.55 18.14 -25.03
CA VAL A 94 -9.59 18.12 -23.98
C VAL A 94 -10.90 17.51 -24.48
N ASN A 95 -11.24 17.74 -25.74
CA ASN A 95 -12.52 17.31 -26.32
C ASN A 95 -12.42 15.99 -27.10
N VAL A 96 -11.20 15.42 -27.21
CA VAL A 96 -10.93 14.21 -27.97
C VAL A 96 -10.98 12.99 -27.06
N LEU A 97 -11.71 11.96 -27.47
CA LEU A 97 -11.77 10.69 -26.74
C LEU A 97 -10.35 10.11 -26.60
N GLY A 98 -9.92 9.88 -25.36
CA GLY A 98 -8.57 9.37 -25.06
C GLY A 98 -7.50 10.44 -24.85
N GLY A 99 -7.85 11.74 -24.86
CA GLY A 99 -6.91 12.81 -24.52
C GLY A 99 -5.76 12.97 -25.51
N ILE A 100 -6.04 12.70 -26.79
CA ILE A 100 -5.03 12.71 -27.85
C ILE A 100 -4.94 14.13 -28.44
N SER A 101 -3.74 14.70 -28.49
CA SER A 101 -3.44 15.90 -29.28
C SER A 101 -3.07 15.52 -30.72
N TYR A 102 -3.74 16.15 -31.69
CA TYR A 102 -3.42 15.96 -33.10
C TYR A 102 -2.21 16.80 -33.52
N GLU A 103 -2.08 17.98 -32.92
CA GLU A 103 -0.95 18.89 -33.18
C GLU A 103 0.38 18.26 -32.77
N GLU A 104 0.44 17.61 -31.59
CA GLU A 104 1.63 16.90 -31.12
C GLU A 104 1.98 15.69 -32.01
N ARG A 105 0.97 14.95 -32.50
CA ARG A 105 1.18 13.80 -33.39
C ARG A 105 1.81 14.22 -34.70
N ASP A 106 1.36 15.33 -35.27
CA ASP A 106 1.91 15.85 -36.52
C ASP A 106 3.29 16.48 -36.30
N ALA A 107 3.47 17.19 -35.18
CA ALA A 107 4.75 17.81 -34.81
C ALA A 107 5.88 16.81 -34.61
N LYS A 108 5.59 15.54 -34.28
CA LYS A 108 6.60 14.48 -34.11
C LYS A 108 7.49 14.29 -35.34
N ASN A 109 6.97 14.57 -36.54
CA ASN A 109 7.72 14.46 -37.80
C ASN A 109 8.22 15.82 -38.33
N ARG A 110 7.95 16.92 -37.63
CA ARG A 110 8.40 18.27 -38.00
C ARG A 110 9.74 18.59 -37.34
N GLY A 111 10.48 19.53 -37.92
CA GLY A 111 11.68 20.09 -37.29
C GLY A 111 11.34 20.98 -36.08
N ILE A 112 12.36 21.32 -35.29
CA ILE A 112 12.22 22.23 -34.14
C ILE A 112 11.74 23.61 -34.64
N ARG A 113 10.63 24.10 -34.09
CA ARG A 113 10.08 25.42 -34.42
C ARG A 113 10.85 26.52 -33.68
N ILE A 114 11.34 27.51 -34.41
CA ILE A 114 11.87 28.76 -33.85
C ILE A 114 10.68 29.72 -33.71
N LEU A 115 10.45 30.22 -32.49
CA LEU A 115 9.35 31.11 -32.14
C LEU A 115 9.63 32.54 -32.62
N CYS A 116 8.58 33.30 -32.93
CA CYS A 116 8.70 34.74 -33.17
C CYS A 116 8.59 35.54 -31.87
N ASP A 117 8.93 36.83 -31.90
CA ASP A 117 8.95 37.71 -30.72
C ASP A 117 7.61 37.81 -29.96
N GLU A 118 6.50 37.57 -30.64
CA GLU A 118 5.15 37.57 -30.05
C GLU A 118 4.82 36.27 -29.29
N GLU A 119 5.51 35.18 -29.60
CA GLU A 119 5.31 33.85 -29.01
C GLU A 119 6.30 33.53 -27.88
N ILE A 120 7.29 34.41 -27.62
CA ILE A 120 8.34 34.26 -26.59
C ILE A 120 7.86 34.77 -25.22
#